data_AF-A0A423T609-F1
#
_entry.id   AF-A0A423T609-F1
#
_cell.length_a   1.000
_cell.length_b   1.000
_cell.length_c   1.000
_cell.angle_alpha   90.00
_cell.angle_beta   90.00
_cell.angle_gamma   90.00
#
_symmetry.space_group_name_H-M   'P 1'
#
loop_
_entity.id
_entity.type
_entity.pdbx_description
1 polymer ?
#
loop_
_entity_poly.entity_id
_entity_poly.type
_entity_poly.pdbx_seq_one_letter_code
_entity_poly.pdbx_strand_id
1 'polypeptide(L)'
;MQTRSHAAQVYVHYLKQRHSYAEAIDFLGLLGKNEEAAILTYHMAVTSKDTASKLSNLKKALQTSFSDPSLSHEAKMVKDHIQLLERQILIDEADAHDQSNPMLVEYPRVSNITDKSLLTTLFYCSMYHWDAPESHPASPTALRKAHGIPERQVLWTVIRGRARVNHWPLPNDLDSWMGNKGLRGALGSLTSAFTGSSRLVKNVLPVEQVVHTLAASNAPSNVLAAYIALLDSLDTRLKLAVNHKCHQAAVEVFIAQKDREALAF
;
A
#
# COMPACT_ATOMS: atom_id res chain seq x y z
N MET A 1 -31.96 30.38 17.72
CA MET A 1 -30.62 30.73 17.17
C MET A 1 -30.41 30.33 15.69
N GLN A 2 -31.41 29.79 14.98
CA GLN A 2 -31.29 29.46 13.54
C GLN A 2 -31.32 30.68 12.59
N THR A 3 -31.74 31.85 13.04
CA THR A 3 -31.98 33.05 12.22
C THR A 3 -30.73 33.83 11.80
N ARG A 4 -29.51 33.42 12.19
CA ARG A 4 -28.25 34.05 11.75
C ARG A 4 -27.15 33.05 11.37
N SER A 5 -27.52 31.91 10.78
CA SER A 5 -26.55 30.90 10.31
C SER A 5 -25.48 31.50 9.38
N HIS A 6 -25.88 32.45 8.54
CA HIS A 6 -24.98 33.10 7.59
C HIS A 6 -23.95 34.02 8.26
N ALA A 7 -24.36 34.80 9.28
CA ALA A 7 -23.44 35.67 10.02
C ALA A 7 -22.40 34.85 10.81
N ALA A 8 -22.82 33.73 11.40
CA ALA A 8 -21.92 32.79 12.07
C ALA A 8 -20.89 32.20 11.11
N GLN A 9 -21.30 31.79 9.90
CA GLN A 9 -20.39 31.30 8.86
C GLN A 9 -19.38 32.36 8.41
N VAL A 10 -19.84 33.60 8.18
CA VAL A 10 -18.97 34.73 7.82
C VAL A 10 -17.94 35.00 8.92
N TYR A 11 -18.35 34.93 10.19
CA TYR A 11 -17.43 35.13 11.31
C TYR A 11 -16.39 34.01 11.44
N VAL A 12 -16.81 32.75 11.33
CA VAL A 12 -15.86 31.60 11.29
C VAL A 12 -14.88 31.74 10.12
N HIS A 13 -15.37 32.16 8.95
CA HIS A 13 -14.52 32.39 7.79
C HIS A 13 -13.50 33.51 8.03
N TYR A 14 -13.94 34.62 8.60
CA TYR A 14 -13.08 35.74 8.99
C TYR A 14 -11.99 35.31 10.00
N LEU A 15 -12.35 34.54 11.03
CA LEU A 15 -11.38 34.01 11.99
C LEU A 15 -10.35 33.09 11.33
N LYS A 16 -10.80 32.20 10.41
CA LYS A 16 -9.91 31.34 9.63
C LYS A 16 -8.95 32.13 8.75
N GLN A 17 -9.41 33.21 8.11
CA GLN A 17 -8.57 34.09 7.29
C GLN A 17 -7.50 34.83 8.11
N ARG A 18 -7.79 35.18 9.37
CA ARG A 18 -6.83 35.82 10.28
C ARG A 18 -5.93 34.84 11.03
N HIS A 19 -6.03 33.54 10.74
CA HIS A 19 -5.35 32.47 11.47
C HIS A 19 -5.68 32.40 12.97
N SER A 20 -6.81 32.99 13.39
CA SER A 20 -7.35 32.89 14.75
C SER A 20 -8.09 31.57 14.95
N TYR A 21 -7.39 30.45 14.74
CA TYR A 21 -8.01 29.13 14.72
C TYR A 21 -8.55 28.68 16.09
N ALA A 22 -7.89 29.05 17.18
CA ALA A 22 -8.37 28.74 18.53
C ALA A 22 -9.76 29.36 18.79
N GLU A 23 -9.90 30.66 18.49
CA GLU A 23 -11.18 31.37 18.60
C GLU A 23 -12.25 30.77 17.68
N ALA A 24 -11.85 30.33 16.48
CA ALA A 24 -12.77 29.67 15.55
C ALA A 24 -13.26 28.31 16.08
N ILE A 25 -12.38 27.52 16.69
CA ILE A 25 -12.73 26.23 17.31
C ILE A 25 -13.70 26.46 18.48
N ASP A 26 -13.38 27.39 19.38
CA ASP A 26 -14.22 27.70 20.54
C ASP A 26 -15.61 28.20 20.10
N PHE A 27 -15.65 29.08 19.10
CA PHE A 27 -16.91 29.59 18.56
C PHE A 27 -17.74 28.49 17.88
N LEU A 28 -17.11 27.57 17.13
CA LEU A 28 -17.81 26.41 16.56
C LEU A 28 -18.37 25.49 17.65
N GLY A 29 -17.62 25.28 18.74
CA GLY A 29 -18.09 24.54 19.92
C GLY A 29 -19.31 25.20 20.57
N LEU A 30 -19.30 26.54 20.74
CA LEU A 30 -20.45 27.29 21.28
C LEU A 30 -21.70 27.19 20.39
N LEU A 31 -21.54 27.00 19.09
CA LEU A 31 -22.63 26.78 18.15
C LEU A 31 -23.12 25.32 18.09
N GLY A 32 -22.50 24.41 18.86
CA GLY A 32 -22.76 22.97 18.80
C GLY A 32 -22.27 22.30 17.51
N LYS A 33 -21.39 22.96 16.75
CA LYS A 33 -20.81 22.45 15.49
C LYS A 33 -19.53 21.66 15.78
N ASN A 34 -19.66 20.60 16.58
CA ASN A 34 -18.54 19.82 17.11
C ASN A 34 -17.69 19.19 15.99
N GLU A 35 -18.31 18.71 14.90
CA GLU A 35 -17.60 18.15 13.75
C GLU A 35 -16.68 19.18 13.07
N GLU A 36 -17.21 20.38 12.77
CA GLU A 36 -16.42 21.46 12.16
C GLU A 36 -15.27 21.92 13.08
N ALA A 37 -15.52 21.97 14.40
CA ALA A 37 -14.52 22.29 15.40
C ALA A 37 -13.41 21.23 15.42
N ALA A 38 -13.78 19.95 15.43
CA ALA A 38 -12.84 18.83 15.47
C ALA A 38 -11.97 18.73 14.20
N ILE A 39 -12.57 18.96 13.02
CA ILE A 39 -11.83 19.02 11.74
C ILE A 39 -10.80 20.15 11.77
N LEU A 40 -11.15 21.31 12.33
CA LEU A 40 -10.23 22.44 12.44
C LEU A 40 -9.09 22.15 13.42
N THR A 41 -9.38 21.52 14.57
CA THR A 41 -8.35 21.04 15.51
C THR A 41 -7.41 20.03 14.83
N TYR A 42 -7.95 19.08 14.08
CA TYR A 42 -7.14 18.12 13.31
C TYR A 42 -6.25 18.81 12.28
N HIS A 43 -6.80 19.77 11.52
CA HIS A 43 -6.03 20.57 10.55
C HIS A 43 -4.86 21.29 11.21
N MET A 44 -5.08 21.92 12.38
CA MET A 44 -4.01 22.56 13.14
C MET A 44 -2.94 21.55 13.57
N ALA A 45 -3.35 20.37 14.04
CA ALA A 45 -2.42 19.33 14.45
C ALA A 45 -1.51 18.91 13.29
N VAL A 46 -2.07 18.60 12.11
CA VAL A 46 -1.29 18.15 10.93
C VAL A 46 -0.46 19.23 10.26
N THR A 47 -0.76 20.51 10.49
CA THR A 47 0.03 21.65 9.97
C THR A 47 1.35 21.84 10.74
N SER A 48 1.51 21.19 11.89
CA SER A 48 2.74 21.22 12.67
C SER A 48 3.92 20.69 11.84
N LYS A 49 5.00 21.48 11.72
CA LYS A 49 6.20 21.10 10.95
C LYS A 49 7.01 19.98 11.61
N ASP A 50 7.04 19.97 12.94
CA ASP A 50 7.71 18.94 13.70
C ASP A 50 6.79 17.73 13.91
N THR A 51 7.31 16.53 13.60
CA THR A 51 6.58 15.28 13.67
C THR A 51 6.20 14.92 15.11
N ALA A 52 7.08 15.16 16.08
CA ALA A 52 6.79 14.87 17.49
C ALA A 52 5.66 15.77 18.02
N SER A 53 5.72 17.05 17.70
CA SER A 53 4.67 18.03 18.01
C SER A 53 3.35 17.66 17.31
N LYS A 54 3.40 17.26 16.03
CA LYS A 54 2.23 16.79 15.28
C LYS A 54 1.57 15.60 15.97
N LEU A 55 2.35 14.59 16.34
CA LEU A 55 1.86 13.40 17.03
C LEU A 55 1.21 13.75 18.38
N SER A 56 1.88 14.60 19.17
CA SER A 56 1.35 15.11 20.44
C SER A 56 0.02 15.85 20.23
N ASN A 57 -0.05 16.72 19.23
CA ASN A 57 -1.24 17.51 18.89
C ASN A 57 -2.39 16.61 18.40
N LEU A 58 -2.11 15.57 17.61
CA LEU A 58 -3.11 14.60 17.17
C LEU A 58 -3.67 13.79 18.35
N LYS A 59 -2.82 13.33 19.27
CA LYS A 59 -3.24 12.65 20.50
C LYS A 59 -4.12 13.54 21.36
N LYS A 60 -3.74 14.81 21.53
CA LYS A 60 -4.55 15.80 22.24
C LYS A 60 -5.90 16.01 21.55
N ALA A 61 -5.90 16.21 20.23
CA ALA A 61 -7.13 16.38 19.45
C ALA A 61 -8.08 15.19 19.62
N LEU A 62 -7.55 13.96 19.58
CA LEU A 62 -8.32 12.73 19.79
C LEU A 62 -8.98 12.70 21.18
N GLN A 63 -8.25 13.13 22.22
CA GLN A 63 -8.75 13.15 23.60
C GLN A 63 -9.76 14.27 23.86
N THR A 64 -9.63 15.42 23.18
CA THR A 64 -10.49 16.59 23.44
C THR A 64 -11.61 16.69 22.41
N SER A 65 -11.28 16.91 21.15
CA SER A 65 -12.23 17.31 20.10
C SER A 65 -12.96 16.13 19.48
N PHE A 66 -12.37 14.93 19.49
CA PHE A 66 -12.99 13.69 19.00
C PHE A 66 -13.52 12.79 20.13
N SER A 67 -13.73 13.36 21.33
CA SER A 67 -14.30 12.63 22.48
C SER A 67 -15.82 12.47 22.38
N ASP A 68 -16.48 13.23 21.51
CA ASP A 68 -17.91 13.16 21.25
C ASP A 68 -18.26 11.82 20.56
N PRO A 69 -19.19 11.00 21.10
CA PRO A 69 -19.61 9.74 20.49
C PRO A 69 -20.15 9.88 19.06
N SER A 70 -20.71 11.05 18.71
CA SER A 70 -21.17 11.33 17.34
C SER A 70 -20.04 11.36 16.32
N LEU A 71 -18.79 11.58 16.76
CA LEU A 71 -17.58 11.64 15.93
C LEU A 71 -16.77 10.34 15.98
N SER A 72 -17.38 9.22 16.38
CA SER A 72 -16.69 7.94 16.58
C SER A 72 -15.97 7.41 15.34
N HIS A 73 -16.51 7.69 14.14
CA HIS A 73 -15.90 7.31 12.88
C HIS A 73 -14.63 8.13 12.60
N GLU A 74 -14.70 9.45 12.75
CA GLU A 74 -13.58 10.38 12.57
C GLU A 74 -12.50 10.13 13.62
N ALA A 75 -12.91 9.88 14.87
CA ALA A 75 -12.02 9.49 15.97
C ALA A 75 -11.21 8.24 15.61
N LYS A 76 -11.84 7.24 14.98
CA LYS A 76 -11.16 6.05 14.47
C LYS A 76 -10.13 6.40 13.39
N MET A 77 -10.49 7.26 12.43
CA MET A 77 -9.54 7.69 11.39
C MET A 77 -8.32 8.42 11.97
N VAL A 78 -8.54 9.31 12.96
CA VAL A 78 -7.45 10.01 13.66
C VAL A 78 -6.58 9.03 14.44
N LYS A 79 -7.19 8.04 15.11
CA LYS A 79 -6.47 6.97 15.80
C LYS A 79 -5.60 6.14 14.84
N ASP A 80 -6.14 5.75 13.68
CA ASP A 80 -5.41 5.00 12.66
C ASP A 80 -4.23 5.82 12.10
N HIS A 81 -4.41 7.14 11.92
CA HIS A 81 -3.34 8.05 11.53
C HIS A 81 -2.24 8.15 12.61
N ILE A 82 -2.60 8.31 13.89
CA ILE A 82 -1.65 8.31 15.00
C ILE A 82 -0.82 7.03 15.01
N GLN A 83 -1.47 5.86 14.90
CA GLN A 83 -0.78 4.57 14.90
C GLN A 83 0.19 4.42 13.72
N LEU A 84 -0.22 4.89 12.53
CA LEU A 84 0.65 4.88 11.35
C LEU A 84 1.87 5.78 11.57
N LEU A 85 1.66 7.00 12.08
CA LEU A 85 2.73 7.97 12.29
C LEU A 85 3.74 7.50 13.35
N GLU A 86 3.26 6.93 14.46
CA GLU A 86 4.12 6.30 15.48
C GLU A 86 5.00 5.21 14.88
N ARG A 87 4.41 4.34 14.05
CA ARG A 87 5.14 3.28 13.38
C ARG A 87 6.16 3.85 12.38
N GLN A 88 5.80 4.86 11.60
CA GLN A 88 6.71 5.50 10.63
C GLN A 88 7.93 6.12 11.30
N ILE A 89 7.74 6.80 12.44
CA ILE A 89 8.84 7.38 13.23
C ILE A 89 9.84 6.29 13.63
N LEU A 90 9.35 5.18 14.20
CA LEU A 90 10.21 4.07 14.63
C LEU A 90 11.00 3.46 13.46
N ILE A 91 10.37 3.32 12.29
CA ILE A 91 11.04 2.79 11.10
C ILE A 91 12.08 3.79 10.58
N ASP A 92 11.73 5.07 10.47
CA ASP A 92 12.64 6.10 9.97
C ASP A 92 13.87 6.25 10.86
N GLU A 93 13.70 6.20 12.19
CA GLU A 93 14.79 6.26 13.17
C GLU A 93 15.74 5.06 13.07
N ALA A 94 15.18 3.85 12.96
CA ALA A 94 15.96 2.62 12.80
C ALA A 94 16.74 2.62 11.48
N ASP A 95 16.05 2.90 10.37
CA ASP A 95 16.63 2.81 9.03
C ASP A 95 17.53 3.99 8.66
N ALA A 96 17.48 5.11 9.40
CA ALA A 96 18.34 6.28 9.10
C ALA A 96 19.82 6.00 9.36
N HIS A 97 20.12 5.05 10.26
CA HIS A 97 21.47 4.70 10.68
C HIS A 97 21.83 3.23 10.37
N ASP A 98 20.91 2.49 9.75
CA ASP A 98 21.10 1.07 9.46
C ASP A 98 21.97 0.88 8.22
N GLN A 99 23.24 0.53 8.45
CA GLN A 99 24.19 0.14 7.42
C GLN A 99 24.27 -1.39 7.24
N SER A 100 23.54 -2.15 8.06
CA SER A 100 23.55 -3.60 8.06
C SER A 100 22.53 -4.22 7.11
N ASN A 101 21.44 -3.50 6.81
CA ASN A 101 20.43 -3.97 5.87
C ASN A 101 20.94 -3.90 4.43
N PRO A 102 21.13 -5.05 3.74
CA PRO A 102 21.66 -5.07 2.37
C PRO A 102 20.76 -4.34 1.38
N MET A 103 19.45 -4.32 1.59
CA MET A 103 18.51 -3.60 0.72
C MET A 103 18.67 -2.09 0.84
N LEU A 104 18.95 -1.56 2.04
CA LEU A 104 19.22 -0.14 2.24
C LEU A 104 20.57 0.28 1.65
N VAL A 105 21.55 -0.63 1.61
CA VAL A 105 22.85 -0.39 0.98
C VAL A 105 22.74 -0.41 -0.55
N GLU A 106 22.08 -1.41 -1.13
CA GLU A 106 21.92 -1.55 -2.57
C GLU A 106 20.95 -0.52 -3.15
N TYR A 107 19.88 -0.20 -2.41
CA TYR A 107 18.84 0.76 -2.80
C TYR A 107 18.67 1.87 -1.75
N PRO A 108 19.60 2.85 -1.69
CA PRO A 108 19.54 3.93 -0.70
C PRO A 108 18.20 4.66 -0.67
N ARG A 109 17.77 5.02 0.54
CA ARG A 109 16.50 5.72 0.76
C ARG A 109 16.54 7.09 0.10
N VAL A 110 15.49 7.41 -0.66
CA VAL A 110 15.32 8.71 -1.31
C VAL A 110 14.70 9.74 -0.35
N SER A 111 13.85 9.28 0.58
CA SER A 111 13.19 10.15 1.55
C SER A 111 12.68 9.35 2.76
N ASN A 112 12.37 10.07 3.83
CA ASN A 112 11.65 9.54 4.99
C ASN A 112 10.23 9.08 4.63
N ILE A 113 9.71 8.11 5.39
CA ILE A 113 8.34 7.60 5.22
C ILE A 113 7.33 8.27 6.14
N THR A 114 7.79 9.05 7.12
CA THR A 114 6.96 9.92 7.94
C THR A 114 6.04 10.79 7.06
N ASP A 115 4.77 10.90 7.47
CA ASP A 115 3.69 11.60 6.76
C ASP A 115 3.31 11.01 5.38
N LYS A 116 3.88 9.87 4.98
CA LYS A 116 3.44 9.16 3.77
C LYS A 116 2.16 8.37 4.04
N SER A 117 1.44 8.05 2.97
CA SER A 117 0.25 7.22 3.08
C SER A 117 0.58 5.79 3.51
N LEU A 118 -0.39 5.09 4.10
CA LEU A 118 -0.27 3.68 4.49
C LEU A 118 0.25 2.78 3.37
N LEU A 119 -0.23 2.97 2.13
CA LEU A 119 0.23 2.18 0.98
C LEU A 119 1.67 2.53 0.59
N THR A 120 2.09 3.78 0.75
CA THR A 120 3.50 4.17 0.53
C THR A 120 4.41 3.56 1.60
N THR A 121 3.96 3.52 2.85
CA THR A 121 4.66 2.81 3.94
C THR A 121 4.74 1.31 3.66
N LEU A 122 3.66 0.69 3.20
CA LEU A 122 3.67 -0.72 2.82
C LEU A 122 4.63 -0.99 1.65
N PHE A 123 4.64 -0.12 0.65
CA PHE A 123 5.57 -0.20 -0.48
C PHE A 123 7.02 -0.17 0.01
N TYR A 124 7.35 0.79 0.89
CA TYR A 124 8.66 0.90 1.51
C TYR A 124 9.04 -0.36 2.31
N CYS A 125 8.16 -0.81 3.21
CA CYS A 125 8.35 -2.04 3.98
C CYS A 125 8.58 -3.25 3.06
N SER A 126 7.91 -3.31 1.92
CA SER A 126 8.05 -4.40 0.96
C SER A 126 9.38 -4.38 0.21
N MET A 127 9.98 -3.20 0.04
CA MET A 127 11.31 -3.06 -0.55
C MET A 127 12.40 -3.50 0.43
N TYR A 128 12.35 -2.99 1.67
CA TYR A 128 13.50 -3.04 2.59
C TYR A 128 13.39 -4.09 3.70
N HIS A 129 12.17 -4.51 4.05
CA HIS A 129 11.89 -5.28 5.25
C HIS A 129 10.96 -6.47 4.99
N TRP A 130 11.05 -7.05 3.79
CA TRP A 130 10.18 -8.15 3.38
C TRP A 130 10.29 -9.36 4.33
N ASP A 131 11.51 -9.77 4.65
CA ASP A 131 11.79 -10.93 5.51
C ASP A 131 11.73 -10.61 7.01
N ALA A 132 11.32 -9.39 7.37
CA ALA A 132 11.25 -8.98 8.76
C ALA A 132 10.12 -9.72 9.50
N PRO A 133 10.37 -10.24 10.72
CA PRO A 133 9.37 -10.99 11.49
C PRO A 133 8.18 -10.11 11.84
N GLU A 134 7.01 -10.71 12.14
CA GLU A 134 5.79 -9.94 12.46
C GLU A 134 5.94 -9.03 13.70
N SER A 135 6.91 -9.30 14.57
CA SER A 135 7.26 -8.44 15.70
C SER A 135 7.97 -7.14 15.28
N HIS A 136 8.56 -7.10 14.08
CA HIS A 136 9.29 -5.95 13.59
C HIS A 136 8.32 -4.85 13.11
N PRO A 137 8.53 -3.58 13.51
CA PRO A 137 7.62 -2.50 13.14
C PRO A 137 7.53 -2.30 11.62
N ALA A 138 8.62 -2.55 10.89
CA ALA A 138 8.66 -2.42 9.43
C ALA A 138 8.16 -3.67 8.67
N SER A 139 7.68 -4.72 9.35
CA SER A 139 7.21 -5.93 8.66
C SER A 139 5.93 -5.65 7.85
N PRO A 140 5.92 -5.92 6.53
CA PRO A 140 4.72 -5.80 5.70
C PRO A 140 3.52 -6.59 6.24
N THR A 141 3.76 -7.78 6.80
CA THR A 141 2.73 -8.64 7.39
C THR A 141 2.09 -7.98 8.61
N ALA A 142 2.91 -7.38 9.48
CA ALA A 142 2.46 -6.68 10.67
C ALA A 142 1.66 -5.42 10.31
N LEU A 143 2.11 -4.68 9.30
CA LEU A 143 1.42 -3.48 8.81
C LEU A 143 0.05 -3.83 8.23
N ARG A 144 -0.03 -4.88 7.40
CA ARG A 144 -1.30 -5.39 6.86
C ARG A 144 -2.29 -5.75 7.97
N LYS A 145 -1.87 -6.53 8.96
CA LYS A 145 -2.74 -6.96 10.07
C LYS A 145 -3.22 -5.78 10.92
N ALA A 146 -2.32 -4.84 11.21
CA ALA A 146 -2.62 -3.69 12.06
C ALA A 146 -3.67 -2.75 11.43
N HIS A 147 -3.59 -2.50 10.12
CA HIS A 147 -4.47 -1.53 9.45
C HIS A 147 -5.55 -2.15 8.57
N GLY A 148 -5.68 -3.48 8.54
CA GLY A 148 -6.72 -4.18 7.79
C GLY A 148 -6.72 -3.86 6.29
N ILE A 149 -5.53 -3.75 5.68
CA ILE A 149 -5.39 -3.34 4.27
C ILE A 149 -6.07 -4.38 3.36
N PRO A 150 -6.94 -3.96 2.43
CA PRO A 150 -7.57 -4.86 1.47
C PRO A 150 -6.53 -5.67 0.68
N GLU A 151 -6.79 -6.96 0.50
CA GLU A 151 -5.88 -7.91 -0.13
C GLU A 151 -5.37 -7.43 -1.50
N ARG A 152 -6.27 -6.96 -2.37
CA ARG A 152 -5.91 -6.40 -3.67
C ARG A 152 -4.93 -5.24 -3.58
N GLN A 153 -5.11 -4.34 -2.60
CA GLN A 153 -4.20 -3.21 -2.39
C GLN A 153 -2.85 -3.68 -1.88
N VAL A 154 -2.82 -4.66 -0.96
CA VAL A 154 -1.57 -5.25 -0.45
C VAL A 154 -0.78 -5.82 -1.61
N LEU A 155 -1.38 -6.72 -2.39
CA LEU A 155 -0.68 -7.43 -3.44
C LEU A 155 -0.12 -6.46 -4.50
N TRP A 156 -0.93 -5.50 -4.95
CA TRP A 156 -0.48 -4.52 -5.94
C TRP A 156 0.69 -3.68 -5.43
N THR A 157 0.63 -3.27 -4.15
CA THR A 157 1.67 -2.46 -3.53
C THR A 157 2.96 -3.24 -3.35
N VAL A 158 2.86 -4.50 -2.90
CA VAL A 158 4.02 -5.39 -2.71
C VAL A 158 4.68 -5.73 -4.04
N ILE A 159 3.91 -6.10 -5.06
CA ILE A 159 4.43 -6.40 -6.41
C ILE A 159 5.25 -5.22 -6.92
N ARG A 160 4.71 -4.00 -6.82
CA ARG A 160 5.42 -2.78 -7.24
C ARG A 160 6.68 -2.53 -6.41
N GLY A 161 6.63 -2.75 -5.09
CA GLY A 161 7.78 -2.58 -4.20
C GLY A 161 8.90 -3.57 -4.53
N ARG A 162 8.59 -4.86 -4.61
CA ARG A 162 9.56 -5.91 -4.94
C ARG A 162 10.12 -5.77 -6.36
N ALA A 163 9.29 -5.34 -7.31
CA ALA A 163 9.74 -5.03 -8.65
C ALA A 163 10.72 -3.84 -8.71
N ARG A 164 10.63 -2.89 -7.77
CA ARG A 164 11.55 -1.75 -7.71
C ARG A 164 12.97 -2.12 -7.28
N VAL A 165 13.10 -3.18 -6.47
CA VAL A 165 14.38 -3.71 -5.98
C VAL A 165 14.85 -4.94 -6.78
N ASN A 166 14.27 -5.18 -7.97
CA ASN A 166 14.58 -6.31 -8.85
C ASN A 166 14.62 -7.67 -8.13
N HIS A 167 13.85 -7.83 -7.05
CA HIS A 167 13.93 -9.04 -6.26
C HIS A 167 12.99 -10.08 -6.83
N TRP A 168 13.59 -10.92 -7.67
CA TRP A 168 12.94 -12.01 -8.38
C TRP A 168 13.43 -13.36 -7.85
N PRO A 169 12.57 -14.39 -7.77
CA PRO A 169 11.13 -14.37 -8.00
C PRO A 169 10.37 -13.61 -6.90
N LEU A 170 9.10 -13.28 -7.18
CA LEU A 170 8.23 -12.73 -6.14
C LEU A 170 8.04 -13.77 -5.01
N PRO A 171 7.97 -13.34 -3.74
CA PRO A 171 7.94 -14.27 -2.61
C PRO A 171 6.72 -15.21 -2.61
N ASN A 172 6.95 -16.50 -2.35
CA ASN A 172 5.90 -17.52 -2.24
C ASN A 172 4.90 -17.22 -1.12
N ASP A 173 5.30 -16.44 -0.11
CA ASP A 173 4.40 -16.04 0.97
C ASP A 173 3.29 -15.09 0.50
N LEU A 174 3.45 -14.45 -0.66
CA LEU A 174 2.39 -13.67 -1.29
C LEU A 174 1.16 -14.54 -1.55
N ASP A 175 1.36 -15.83 -1.85
CA ASP A 175 0.29 -16.79 -2.06
C ASP A 175 -0.49 -17.11 -0.79
N SER A 176 0.22 -17.15 0.34
CA SER A 176 -0.42 -17.32 1.65
C SER A 176 -1.28 -16.10 2.01
N TRP A 177 -0.91 -14.92 1.50
CA TRP A 177 -1.68 -13.68 1.67
C TRP A 177 -2.88 -13.63 0.72
N MET A 178 -2.85 -14.38 -0.38
CA MET A 178 -3.94 -14.52 -1.35
C MET A 178 -5.08 -15.44 -0.87
N GLY A 179 -5.17 -15.73 0.44
CA GLY A 179 -6.29 -16.45 1.07
C GLY A 179 -6.48 -17.91 0.66
N ASN A 180 -5.65 -18.46 -0.24
CA ASN A 180 -5.86 -19.79 -0.79
C ASN A 180 -4.86 -20.80 -0.25
N LYS A 181 -5.34 -21.64 0.67
CA LYS A 181 -4.66 -22.88 1.10
C LYS A 181 -4.32 -23.83 -0.06
N GLY A 182 -4.79 -23.57 -1.29
CA GLY A 182 -4.47 -24.32 -2.51
C GLY A 182 -3.16 -23.96 -3.22
N LEU A 183 -2.46 -22.89 -2.82
CA LEU A 183 -1.18 -22.49 -3.43
C LEU A 183 0.06 -23.09 -2.77
N ARG A 184 -0.08 -23.86 -1.69
CA ARG A 184 1.03 -24.58 -1.05
C ARG A 184 1.74 -25.61 -1.94
N GLY A 185 1.29 -25.80 -3.19
CA GLY A 185 1.97 -26.62 -4.20
C GLY A 185 2.09 -26.00 -5.59
N ALA A 186 1.64 -24.76 -5.82
CA ALA A 186 1.60 -24.18 -7.18
C ALA A 186 2.57 -23.00 -7.41
N LEU A 187 3.16 -22.44 -6.36
CA LEU A 187 4.26 -21.47 -6.48
C LEU A 187 5.43 -21.75 -5.52
N GLY A 188 5.28 -22.71 -4.61
CA GLY A 188 6.38 -23.30 -3.81
C GLY A 188 7.41 -24.11 -4.62
N SER A 189 7.28 -24.11 -5.93
CA SER A 189 8.23 -24.69 -6.85
C SER A 189 8.01 -24.01 -8.19
N LEU A 190 8.95 -23.16 -8.58
CA LEU A 190 9.13 -22.75 -9.98
C LEU A 190 9.51 -23.95 -10.89
N THR A 191 9.32 -25.19 -10.42
CA THR A 191 9.54 -26.45 -11.11
C THR A 191 8.35 -27.43 -11.06
N SER A 192 7.23 -27.17 -10.38
CA SER A 192 6.13 -28.17 -10.24
C SER A 192 4.73 -27.73 -10.68
N ALA A 193 4.56 -26.55 -11.27
CA ALA A 193 3.25 -26.03 -11.68
C ALA A 193 2.87 -26.32 -13.15
N PHE A 194 3.37 -27.41 -13.73
CA PHE A 194 2.89 -27.95 -15.01
C PHE A 194 1.55 -28.70 -14.88
N THR A 195 0.63 -28.34 -13.97
CA THR A 195 -0.77 -28.83 -14.00
C THR A 195 -1.73 -27.94 -13.21
N GLY A 196 -2.63 -27.23 -13.90
CA GLY A 196 -4.06 -27.48 -13.71
C GLY A 196 -4.89 -26.73 -12.65
N SER A 197 -4.38 -25.83 -11.79
CA SER A 197 -5.26 -25.16 -10.82
C SER A 197 -4.87 -23.73 -10.43
N SER A 198 -5.09 -22.77 -11.35
CA SER A 198 -4.95 -21.33 -11.11
C SER A 198 -6.27 -20.60 -11.36
N ARG A 199 -7.31 -20.90 -10.56
CA ARG A 199 -8.61 -20.19 -10.65
C ARG A 199 -8.75 -19.04 -9.65
N LEU A 200 -7.93 -18.98 -8.61
CA LEU A 200 -8.20 -18.11 -7.46
C LEU A 200 -7.36 -16.83 -7.41
N VAL A 201 -6.21 -16.78 -8.09
CA VAL A 201 -5.43 -15.53 -8.29
C VAL A 201 -6.16 -14.54 -9.22
N LYS A 202 -7.02 -15.06 -10.10
CA LYS A 202 -7.70 -14.30 -11.17
C LYS A 202 -8.76 -13.31 -10.67
N ASN A 203 -9.35 -13.57 -9.51
CA ASN A 203 -10.42 -12.70 -8.99
C ASN A 203 -9.90 -11.51 -8.18
N VAL A 204 -8.63 -11.54 -7.76
CA VAL A 204 -8.05 -10.49 -6.90
C VAL A 204 -7.16 -9.54 -7.70
N LEU A 205 -6.48 -10.03 -8.75
CA LEU A 205 -5.58 -9.22 -9.59
C LEU A 205 -5.78 -9.49 -11.08
N PRO A 206 -5.86 -8.45 -11.93
CA PRO A 206 -5.73 -8.60 -13.37
C PRO A 206 -4.28 -9.00 -13.71
N VAL A 207 -4.06 -10.30 -13.94
CA VAL A 207 -2.72 -10.89 -14.19
C VAL A 207 -2.00 -10.21 -15.36
N GLU A 208 -2.73 -9.76 -16.38
CA GLU A 208 -2.15 -9.01 -17.51
C GLU A 208 -1.45 -7.72 -17.04
N GLN A 209 -2.07 -6.96 -16.12
CA GLN A 209 -1.47 -5.74 -15.58
C GLN A 209 -0.24 -6.03 -14.71
N VAL A 210 -0.22 -7.18 -14.03
CA VAL A 210 0.95 -7.65 -13.29
C VAL A 210 2.11 -7.90 -14.27
N VAL A 211 1.87 -8.65 -15.36
CA VAL A 211 2.89 -8.90 -16.40
C VAL A 211 3.44 -7.59 -16.96
N HIS A 212 2.57 -6.63 -17.29
CA HIS A 212 3.00 -5.31 -17.78
C HIS A 212 3.86 -4.55 -16.76
N THR A 213 3.49 -4.59 -15.48
CA THR A 213 4.24 -3.91 -14.40
C THR A 213 5.61 -4.56 -14.20
N LEU A 214 5.66 -5.89 -14.22
CA LEU A 214 6.91 -6.64 -14.12
C LEU A 214 7.83 -6.39 -15.32
N ALA A 215 7.28 -6.37 -16.54
CA ALA A 215 8.04 -6.07 -17.74
C ALA A 215 8.59 -4.63 -17.73
N ALA A 216 7.79 -3.66 -17.27
CA ALA A 216 8.24 -2.27 -17.10
C ALA A 216 9.37 -2.13 -16.06
N SER A 217 9.47 -3.06 -15.11
CA SER A 217 10.55 -3.15 -14.12
C SER A 217 11.70 -4.04 -14.55
N ASN A 218 11.82 -4.38 -15.85
CA ASN A 218 12.86 -5.25 -16.40
C ASN A 218 12.95 -6.63 -15.73
N ALA A 219 11.79 -7.21 -15.36
CA ALA A 219 11.76 -8.58 -14.87
C ALA A 219 12.31 -9.56 -15.93
N PRO A 220 13.07 -10.59 -15.51
CA PRO A 220 13.65 -11.54 -16.43
C PRO A 220 12.56 -12.41 -17.09
N SER A 221 12.87 -12.92 -18.29
CA SER A 221 11.91 -13.63 -19.14
C SER A 221 11.33 -14.89 -18.50
N ASN A 222 12.08 -15.56 -17.63
CA ASN A 222 11.62 -16.72 -16.85
C ASN A 222 10.51 -16.36 -15.85
N VAL A 223 10.60 -15.19 -15.21
CA VAL A 223 9.59 -14.69 -14.26
C VAL A 223 8.34 -14.27 -15.02
N LEU A 224 8.49 -13.54 -16.13
CA LEU A 224 7.38 -13.16 -16.98
C LEU A 224 6.65 -14.38 -17.56
N ALA A 225 7.38 -15.40 -17.99
CA ALA A 225 6.81 -16.66 -18.46
C ALA A 225 5.92 -17.33 -17.41
N ALA A 226 6.35 -17.35 -16.14
CA ALA A 226 5.56 -17.91 -15.04
C ALA A 226 4.21 -17.21 -14.86
N TYR A 227 4.17 -15.87 -14.97
CA TYR A 227 2.91 -15.12 -14.86
C TYR A 227 2.04 -15.22 -16.12
N ILE A 228 2.65 -15.25 -17.30
CA ILE A 228 1.94 -15.46 -18.58
C ILE A 228 1.23 -16.82 -18.57
N ALA A 229 1.88 -17.87 -18.08
CA ALA A 229 1.31 -19.21 -17.99
C ALA A 229 0.02 -19.30 -17.12
N LEU A 230 -0.24 -18.31 -16.25
CA LEU A 230 -1.44 -18.29 -15.40
C LEU A 230 -2.71 -17.79 -16.13
N LEU A 231 -2.57 -17.13 -17.29
CA LEU A 231 -3.71 -16.59 -18.05
C LEU A 231 -4.55 -17.72 -18.66
N ASP A 232 -5.88 -17.61 -18.78
CA ASP A 232 -6.67 -18.72 -19.36
C ASP A 232 -6.57 -18.82 -20.88
N SER A 233 -6.53 -17.67 -21.57
CA SER A 233 -6.58 -17.66 -23.04
C SER A 233 -5.18 -17.81 -23.64
N LEU A 234 -5.03 -18.80 -24.53
CA LEU A 234 -3.78 -19.01 -25.26
C LEU A 234 -3.44 -17.79 -26.14
N ASP A 235 -4.44 -17.09 -26.67
CA ASP A 235 -4.24 -15.90 -27.49
C ASP A 235 -3.66 -14.72 -26.69
N THR A 236 -4.15 -14.48 -25.46
CA THR A 236 -3.57 -13.42 -24.60
C THR A 236 -2.19 -13.80 -24.09
N ARG A 237 -1.94 -15.09 -23.83
CA ARG A 237 -0.59 -15.58 -23.51
C ARG A 237 0.39 -15.31 -24.64
N LEU A 238 0.02 -15.67 -25.88
CA LEU A 238 0.86 -15.47 -27.05
C LEU A 238 1.13 -13.98 -27.30
N LYS A 239 0.09 -13.15 -27.24
CA LYS A 239 0.24 -11.69 -27.37
C LYS A 239 1.23 -11.11 -26.36
N LEU A 240 1.12 -11.49 -25.09
CA LEU A 240 2.02 -10.99 -24.04
C LEU A 240 3.43 -11.57 -24.17
N ALA A 241 3.56 -12.84 -24.53
CA ALA A 241 4.87 -13.47 -24.75
C ALA A 241 5.63 -12.81 -25.91
N VAL A 242 4.96 -12.51 -27.03
CA VAL A 242 5.55 -11.82 -28.18
C VAL A 242 5.89 -10.37 -27.83
N ASN A 243 4.96 -9.63 -27.21
CA ASN A 243 5.16 -8.22 -26.86
C ASN A 243 6.34 -8.02 -25.89
N HIS A 244 6.53 -8.94 -24.95
CA HIS A 244 7.58 -8.89 -23.94
C HIS A 244 8.79 -9.77 -24.28
N LYS A 245 8.92 -10.22 -25.54
CA LYS A 245 10.05 -11.03 -26.05
C LYS A 245 10.37 -12.28 -25.21
N CYS A 246 9.35 -12.91 -24.65
CA CYS A 246 9.46 -14.14 -23.87
C CYS A 246 9.34 -15.37 -24.78
N HIS A 247 10.43 -15.70 -25.48
CA HIS A 247 10.46 -16.79 -26.47
C HIS A 247 10.05 -18.16 -25.89
N GLN A 248 10.47 -18.48 -24.66
CA GLN A 248 10.12 -19.74 -24.01
C GLN A 248 8.60 -19.89 -23.78
N ALA A 249 7.94 -18.82 -23.32
CA ALA A 249 6.49 -18.82 -23.12
C ALA A 249 5.73 -18.91 -24.45
N ALA A 250 6.24 -18.29 -25.53
CA ALA A 250 5.64 -18.39 -26.85
C ALA A 250 5.70 -19.82 -27.41
N VAL A 251 6.85 -20.49 -27.27
CA VAL A 251 7.04 -21.89 -27.68
C VAL A 251 6.08 -22.82 -26.93
N GLU A 252 5.92 -22.64 -25.62
CA GLU A 252 4.96 -23.43 -24.82
C GLU A 252 3.50 -23.24 -25.28
N VAL A 253 3.13 -22.02 -25.68
CA VAL A 253 1.80 -21.75 -26.23
C VAL A 253 1.61 -22.39 -27.60
N PHE A 254 2.60 -22.33 -28.50
CA PHE A 254 2.52 -22.99 -29.81
C PHE A 254 2.41 -24.52 -29.70
N ILE A 255 3.15 -25.13 -28.77
CA ILE A 255 3.03 -26.55 -28.46
C ILE A 255 1.61 -26.88 -27.97
N ALA A 256 1.04 -26.06 -27.09
CA ALA A 256 -0.33 -26.23 -26.58
C ALA A 256 -1.41 -26.05 -27.66
N GLN A 257 -1.18 -25.16 -28.62
CA GLN A 257 -2.06 -24.94 -29.78
C GLN A 257 -1.94 -26.04 -30.85
N LYS A 258 -1.00 -27.00 -30.70
CA LYS A 258 -0.64 -28.03 -31.70
C LYS A 258 -0.23 -27.44 -33.06
N ASP A 259 0.15 -26.18 -33.10
CA ASP A 259 0.53 -25.49 -34.31
C ASP A 259 2.01 -25.75 -34.60
N ARG A 260 2.27 -26.78 -35.42
CA ARG A 260 3.64 -27.22 -35.76
C ARG A 260 4.31 -26.30 -36.78
N GLU A 261 3.56 -25.48 -37.51
CA GLU A 261 4.10 -24.60 -38.55
C GLU A 261 4.75 -23.35 -37.94
N ALA A 262 4.22 -22.85 -36.82
CA ALA A 262 4.76 -21.69 -36.11
C ALA A 262 6.01 -21.99 -35.26
N LEU A 263 6.35 -23.27 -35.03
CA LEU A 263 7.51 -23.72 -34.24
C LEU A 263 8.83 -23.75 -35.04
N ALA A 264 8.80 -23.45 -36.33
CA ALA A 264 9.94 -23.59 -37.25
C ALA A 264 10.81 -22.31 -37.40
N PHE A 265 10.62 -21.30 -36.55
CA PHE A 265 11.36 -20.03 -36.58
C PHE A 265 11.97 -19.65 -35.23
#